data_AF-A0A939DXE3-F1
#
_entry.id   AF-A0A939DXE3-F1
#
_cell.length_a   1.000
_cell.length_b   1.000
_cell.length_c   1.000
_cell.angle_alpha   90.00
_cell.angle_beta   90.00
_cell.angle_gamma   90.00
#
_symmetry.space_group_name_H-M   'P 1'
#
loop_
_entity.id
_entity.type
_entity.pdbx_description
1 polymer ?
#
loop_
_entity_poly.entity_id
_entity_poly.type
_entity_poly.pdbx_seq_one_letter_code
_entity_poly.pdbx_strand_id
1 'polypeptide(L)'
;MSTVETAAGTRAARAARRASRRPQVQHLITADENALAELEAVLATLPLCAVGRVFIEVPEAGDVSIVTAPPRMTVTWLPRARPVGAIGSARRCATGEALTRAAIAWADEMLCDAGPEALRTEVTLLGGFLSTADIIEHLTETLTVDATAITAPERYGLSVR
;
A
#
# COMPACT_ATOMS: atom_id res chain seq x y z
N MET A 1 -0.99 -48.91 -14.76
CA MET A 1 -1.73 -48.22 -13.67
C MET A 1 -0.73 -47.54 -12.72
N SER A 2 0.08 -46.57 -13.20
CA SER A 2 1.18 -45.96 -12.39
C SER A 2 1.58 -44.54 -12.83
N THR A 3 1.18 -44.07 -14.01
CA THR A 3 1.56 -42.75 -14.56
C THR A 3 0.76 -41.57 -14.00
N VAL A 4 -0.45 -41.80 -13.49
CA VAL A 4 -1.33 -40.74 -12.96
C VAL A 4 -0.87 -40.27 -11.57
N GLU A 5 -0.32 -41.17 -10.77
CA GLU A 5 0.12 -40.91 -9.40
C GLU A 5 1.40 -40.04 -9.35
N THR A 6 2.32 -40.24 -10.30
CA THR A 6 3.53 -39.41 -10.44
C THR A 6 3.23 -37.98 -10.91
N ALA A 7 2.22 -37.80 -11.77
CA ALA A 7 1.80 -36.48 -12.26
C ALA A 7 1.07 -35.66 -11.19
N ALA A 8 0.33 -36.32 -10.29
CA ALA A 8 -0.32 -35.69 -9.15
C ALA A 8 0.71 -35.25 -8.09
N GLY A 9 1.68 -36.11 -7.76
CA GLY A 9 2.76 -35.79 -6.81
C GLY A 9 3.65 -34.61 -7.25
N THR A 10 3.96 -34.54 -8.54
CA THR A 10 4.74 -33.42 -9.10
C THR A 10 3.96 -32.09 -9.13
N ARG A 11 2.64 -32.12 -9.37
CA ARG A 11 1.77 -30.93 -9.25
C ARG A 11 1.68 -30.44 -7.79
N ALA A 12 1.49 -31.34 -6.84
CA ALA A 12 1.42 -31.01 -5.41
C ALA A 12 2.73 -30.38 -4.90
N ALA A 13 3.88 -30.95 -5.27
CA ALA A 13 5.19 -30.39 -4.92
C ALA A 13 5.42 -28.99 -5.52
N ARG A 14 4.94 -28.75 -6.76
CA ARG A 14 5.03 -27.45 -7.41
C ARG A 14 4.08 -26.42 -6.80
N ALA A 15 2.89 -26.83 -6.35
CA ALA A 15 1.96 -26.00 -5.61
C ALA A 15 2.53 -25.60 -4.24
N ALA A 16 3.09 -26.54 -3.48
CA ALA A 16 3.75 -26.28 -2.20
C ALA A 16 4.92 -25.30 -2.35
N ARG A 17 5.77 -25.46 -3.38
CA ARG A 17 6.85 -24.51 -3.69
C ARG A 17 6.35 -23.11 -4.10
N ARG A 18 5.18 -23.01 -4.72
CA ARG A 18 4.56 -21.72 -5.05
C ARG A 18 3.98 -21.07 -3.80
N ALA A 19 3.33 -21.84 -2.94
CA ALA A 19 2.80 -21.36 -1.67
C ALA A 19 3.93 -20.84 -0.75
N SER A 20 5.06 -21.54 -0.65
CA SER A 20 6.19 -21.08 0.16
C SER A 20 6.92 -19.86 -0.41
N ARG A 21 6.76 -19.57 -1.71
CA ARG A 21 7.31 -18.37 -2.36
C ARG A 21 6.30 -17.23 -2.50
N ARG A 22 5.02 -17.47 -2.18
CA ARG A 22 4.04 -16.39 -2.20
C ARG A 22 4.37 -15.44 -1.05
N PRO A 23 4.41 -14.12 -1.31
CA PRO A 23 4.47 -13.16 -0.23
C PRO A 23 3.24 -13.41 0.64
N GLN A 24 3.40 -13.52 1.96
CA GLN A 24 2.27 -13.68 2.87
C GLN A 24 1.59 -12.34 3.19
N VAL A 25 2.31 -11.25 2.91
CA VAL A 25 1.94 -9.89 3.24
C VAL A 25 2.09 -9.00 2.00
N GLN A 26 1.12 -8.10 1.79
CA GLN A 26 1.23 -6.98 0.88
C GLN A 26 1.32 -5.67 1.68
N HIS A 27 2.10 -4.72 1.19
CA HIS A 27 2.33 -3.44 1.85
C HIS A 27 1.59 -2.31 1.15
N LEU A 28 0.87 -1.49 1.91
CA LEU A 28 0.39 -0.18 1.48
C LEU A 28 1.16 0.87 2.26
N ILE A 29 1.96 1.68 1.57
CA ILE A 29 2.74 2.75 2.20
C ILE A 29 2.33 4.09 1.63
N THR A 30 2.09 5.07 2.48
CA THR A 30 1.82 6.45 2.06
C THR A 30 2.86 7.39 2.65
N ALA A 31 3.21 8.45 1.92
CA ALA A 31 4.13 9.48 2.36
C ALA A 31 3.79 10.82 1.70
N ASP A 32 4.31 11.91 2.26
CA ASP A 32 4.30 13.25 1.68
C ASP A 32 5.72 13.79 1.51
N GLU A 33 5.86 15.03 1.02
CA GLU A 33 7.16 15.68 0.78
C GLU A 33 8.07 15.76 2.02
N ASN A 34 7.50 15.70 3.23
CA ASN A 34 8.24 15.82 4.49
C ASN A 34 8.71 14.46 5.03
N ALA A 35 8.16 13.37 4.52
CA ALA A 35 8.38 12.02 5.02
C ALA A 35 9.29 11.16 4.13
N LEU A 36 9.95 11.75 3.11
CA LEU A 36 10.74 11.00 2.13
C LEU A 36 11.89 10.19 2.77
N ALA A 37 12.60 10.77 3.73
CA ALA A 37 13.70 10.09 4.42
C ALA A 37 13.19 8.92 5.29
N GLU A 38 12.04 9.09 5.94
CA GLU A 38 11.39 8.03 6.73
C GLU A 38 10.89 6.90 5.80
N LEU A 39 10.31 7.27 4.65
CA LEU A 39 9.90 6.32 3.62
C LEU A 39 11.07 5.47 3.11
N GLU A 40 12.21 6.07 2.78
CA GLU A 40 13.38 5.33 2.33
C GLU A 40 13.90 4.36 3.40
N ALA A 41 13.90 4.80 4.67
CA ALA A 41 14.26 3.93 5.78
C ALA A 41 13.32 2.72 5.90
N VAL A 42 12.00 2.93 5.79
CA VAL A 42 11.01 1.83 5.79
C VAL A 42 11.27 0.89 4.61
N LEU A 43 11.39 1.41 3.39
CA LEU A 43 11.59 0.59 2.18
C LEU A 43 12.88 -0.24 2.23
N ALA A 44 13.95 0.28 2.84
CA ALA A 44 15.21 -0.42 3.00
C ALA A 44 15.13 -1.63 3.95
N THR A 45 14.15 -1.65 4.86
CA THR A 45 13.94 -2.77 5.81
C THR A 45 13.07 -3.89 5.23
N LEU A 46 12.38 -3.64 4.12
CA LEU A 46 11.47 -4.61 3.52
C LEU A 46 12.25 -5.74 2.80
N PRO A 47 11.76 -6.98 2.85
CA PRO A 47 12.39 -8.07 2.13
C PRO A 47 12.30 -7.86 0.61
N LEU A 48 13.28 -8.38 -0.15
CA LEU A 48 13.32 -8.24 -1.62
C LEU A 48 12.09 -8.83 -2.34
N CYS A 49 11.37 -9.74 -1.69
CA CYS A 49 10.14 -10.34 -2.21
C CYS A 49 8.86 -9.58 -1.84
N ALA A 50 8.98 -8.48 -1.06
CA ALA A 50 7.87 -7.63 -0.64
C ALA A 50 7.10 -7.14 -1.87
N VAL A 51 5.78 -7.18 -1.76
CA VAL A 51 4.83 -6.69 -2.77
C VAL A 51 4.02 -5.57 -2.17
N GLY A 52 3.58 -4.62 -2.99
CA GLY A 52 2.76 -3.53 -2.47
C GLY A 52 2.71 -2.30 -3.34
N ARG A 53 2.12 -1.26 -2.76
CA ARG A 53 2.03 0.08 -3.31
C ARG A 53 2.65 1.10 -2.37
N VAL A 54 3.30 2.08 -2.96
CA VAL A 54 3.78 3.28 -2.29
C VAL A 54 3.14 4.47 -3.00
N PHE A 55 2.44 5.31 -2.27
CA PHE A 55 1.90 6.57 -2.76
C PHE A 55 2.64 7.73 -2.09
N ILE A 56 3.17 8.65 -2.89
CA ILE A 56 3.94 9.79 -2.40
C ILE A 56 3.29 11.06 -2.93
N GLU A 57 2.72 11.87 -2.04
CA GLU A 57 2.21 13.19 -2.40
C GLU A 57 3.32 14.23 -2.40
N VAL A 58 3.29 15.13 -3.39
CA VAL A 58 4.23 16.24 -3.50
C VAL A 58 3.51 17.53 -3.96
N PRO A 59 4.03 18.73 -3.67
CA PRO A 59 3.48 19.98 -4.19
C PRO A 59 3.36 19.97 -5.73
N GLU A 60 4.46 19.69 -6.41
CA GLU A 60 4.58 19.83 -7.86
C GLU A 60 5.32 18.65 -8.50
N ALA A 61 5.22 18.53 -9.84
CA ALA A 61 5.90 17.45 -10.56
C ALA A 61 7.44 17.56 -10.51
N GLY A 62 7.97 18.77 -10.25
CA GLY A 62 9.40 19.00 -10.07
C GLY A 62 9.97 18.44 -8.76
N ASP A 63 9.11 18.13 -7.79
CA ASP A 63 9.50 17.57 -6.49
C ASP A 63 9.64 16.04 -6.52
N VAL A 64 9.39 15.41 -7.69
CA VAL A 64 9.57 13.97 -7.88
C VAL A 64 11.05 13.63 -7.85
N SER A 65 11.41 12.64 -7.04
CA SER A 65 12.79 12.17 -6.89
C SER A 65 12.91 10.66 -7.13
N ILE A 66 14.14 10.16 -7.06
CA ILE A 66 14.41 8.72 -7.15
C ILE A 66 14.19 8.11 -5.77
N VAL A 67 13.33 7.09 -5.69
CA VAL A 67 13.12 6.28 -4.49
C VAL A 67 13.44 4.82 -4.81
N THR A 68 14.28 4.20 -3.98
CA THR A 68 14.60 2.78 -4.11
C THR A 68 13.59 1.94 -3.34
N ALA A 69 12.82 1.12 -4.05
CA ALA A 69 11.86 0.19 -3.46
C ALA A 69 12.19 -1.26 -3.86
N PRO A 70 11.75 -2.27 -3.08
CA PRO A 70 11.85 -3.67 -3.48
C PRO A 70 11.25 -3.92 -4.88
N PRO A 71 11.82 -4.84 -5.69
CA PRO A 71 11.49 -4.97 -7.11
C PRO A 71 10.02 -5.27 -7.45
N ARG A 72 9.22 -5.74 -6.49
CA ARG A 72 7.81 -6.07 -6.69
C ARG A 72 6.86 -5.05 -6.05
N MET A 73 7.39 -3.92 -5.58
CA MET A 73 6.59 -2.78 -5.15
C MET A 73 6.45 -1.77 -6.29
N THR A 74 5.38 -0.98 -6.26
CA THR A 74 5.16 0.09 -7.22
C THR A 74 5.05 1.41 -6.49
N VAL A 75 5.91 2.36 -6.86
CA VAL A 75 5.91 3.72 -6.33
C VAL A 75 5.14 4.62 -7.29
N THR A 76 4.17 5.36 -6.76
CA THR A 76 3.34 6.30 -7.50
C THR A 76 3.46 7.68 -6.87
N TRP A 77 3.91 8.64 -7.67
CA TRP A 77 4.00 10.04 -7.27
C TRP A 77 2.71 10.78 -7.60
N LEU A 78 2.25 11.62 -6.66
CA LEU A 78 0.97 12.32 -6.70
C LEU A 78 1.21 13.84 -6.57
N PRO A 79 1.55 14.55 -7.65
CA PRO A 79 1.66 16.00 -7.63
C PRO A 79 0.30 16.68 -7.42
N ARG A 80 0.17 17.51 -6.38
CA ARG A 80 -1.06 18.26 -6.06
C ARG A 80 -1.43 19.28 -7.13
N ALA A 81 -0.42 19.86 -7.78
CA ALA A 81 -0.60 20.84 -8.86
C ALA A 81 -1.19 20.24 -10.14
N ARG A 82 -1.20 18.90 -10.29
CA ARG A 82 -1.84 18.23 -11.42
C ARG A 82 -3.36 18.24 -11.21
N PRO A 83 -4.17 18.75 -12.17
CA PRO A 83 -5.62 18.59 -12.10
C PRO A 83 -5.96 17.11 -12.18
N VAL A 84 -6.42 16.53 -11.08
CA VAL A 84 -6.92 15.16 -11.02
C VAL A 84 -8.39 15.21 -10.65
N GLY A 85 -9.22 15.45 -11.67
CA GLY A 85 -10.31 14.52 -11.99
C GLY A 85 -11.52 14.45 -11.08
N ALA A 86 -12.11 15.56 -10.63
CA ALA A 86 -13.57 15.62 -10.69
C ALA A 86 -13.95 16.18 -12.06
N ILE A 87 -14.85 15.52 -12.79
CA ILE A 87 -15.36 16.03 -14.07
C ILE A 87 -15.89 17.45 -13.82
N GLY A 88 -15.24 18.46 -14.42
CA GLY A 88 -15.61 19.88 -14.24
C GLY A 88 -14.86 20.67 -13.16
N SER A 89 -13.96 20.06 -12.38
CA SER A 89 -13.12 20.77 -11.40
C SER A 89 -11.69 20.92 -11.92
N ALA A 90 -11.32 22.14 -12.30
CA ALA A 90 -9.93 22.54 -12.54
C ALA A 90 -9.17 22.84 -11.23
N ARG A 91 -9.72 22.47 -10.07
CA ARG A 91 -9.13 22.79 -8.77
C ARG A 91 -7.96 21.84 -8.48
N ARG A 92 -6.85 22.41 -8.01
CA ARG A 92 -5.73 21.64 -7.45
C ARG A 92 -6.22 20.87 -6.21
N CYS A 93 -5.63 19.70 -5.97
CA CYS A 93 -5.89 18.95 -4.75
C CYS A 93 -5.38 19.75 -3.54
N ALA A 94 -6.14 19.75 -2.45
CA ALA A 94 -5.64 20.18 -1.15
C ALA A 94 -4.54 19.21 -0.68
N THR A 95 -3.71 19.64 0.27
CA THR A 95 -2.75 18.76 0.94
C THR A 95 -3.46 17.54 1.55
N GLY A 96 -2.95 16.36 1.26
CA GLY A 96 -3.49 15.08 1.68
C GLY A 96 -4.58 14.52 0.76
N GLU A 97 -5.27 15.34 -0.03
CA GLU A 97 -6.44 14.91 -0.81
C GLU A 97 -6.06 13.90 -1.91
N ALA A 98 -4.94 14.11 -2.60
CA ALA A 98 -4.51 13.18 -3.64
C ALA A 98 -4.05 11.86 -3.02
N LEU A 99 -3.34 11.93 -1.89
CA LEU A 99 -2.85 10.78 -1.14
C LEU A 99 -4.01 9.92 -0.61
N THR A 100 -4.96 10.53 0.10
CA THR A 100 -6.14 9.88 0.66
C THR A 100 -6.92 9.16 -0.42
N ARG A 101 -7.25 9.84 -1.52
CA ARG A 101 -8.00 9.25 -2.63
C ARG A 101 -7.29 8.06 -3.27
N ALA A 102 -5.98 8.16 -3.50
CA ALA A 102 -5.22 7.07 -4.11
C ALA A 102 -5.14 5.84 -3.20
N ALA A 103 -4.91 6.05 -1.89
CA ALA A 103 -4.85 4.98 -0.91
C ALA A 103 -6.22 4.29 -0.75
N ILE A 104 -7.30 5.06 -0.62
CA ILE A 104 -8.68 4.54 -0.52
C ILE A 104 -9.06 3.77 -1.77
N ALA A 105 -8.85 4.34 -2.97
CA ALA A 105 -9.20 3.66 -4.21
C ALA A 105 -8.45 2.33 -4.38
N TRP A 106 -7.17 2.29 -4.01
CA TRP A 106 -6.41 1.04 -4.01
C TRP A 106 -6.95 0.04 -2.98
N ALA A 107 -7.27 0.51 -1.78
CA ALA A 107 -7.77 -0.34 -0.70
C ALA A 107 -9.14 -0.93 -1.06
N ASP A 108 -10.05 -0.12 -1.60
CA ASP A 108 -11.36 -0.58 -2.09
C ASP A 108 -11.20 -1.61 -3.21
N GLU A 109 -10.24 -1.47 -4.11
CA GLU A 109 -10.02 -2.44 -5.19
C GLU A 109 -9.39 -3.74 -4.67
N MET A 110 -8.41 -3.64 -3.75
CA MET A 110 -7.58 -4.79 -3.35
C MET A 110 -8.06 -5.54 -2.12
N LEU A 111 -8.81 -4.88 -1.23
CA LEU A 111 -9.29 -5.45 0.03
C LEU A 111 -10.77 -5.83 -0.05
N CYS A 112 -11.50 -5.39 -1.07
CA CYS A 112 -12.85 -5.87 -1.34
C CYS A 112 -12.82 -7.38 -1.60
N ASP A 113 -13.75 -8.11 -0.97
CA ASP A 113 -13.90 -9.57 -1.10
C ASP A 113 -12.65 -10.39 -0.76
N ALA A 114 -11.88 -9.98 0.25
CA ALA A 114 -10.72 -10.70 0.75
C ALA A 114 -11.11 -12.09 1.31
N GLY A 115 -11.21 -13.08 0.43
CA GLY A 115 -11.40 -14.48 0.77
C GLY A 115 -10.18 -15.07 1.50
N PRO A 116 -10.24 -16.34 1.93
CA PRO A 116 -9.20 -16.98 2.73
C PRO A 116 -7.81 -17.08 2.06
N GLU A 117 -7.71 -16.80 0.76
CA GLU A 117 -6.46 -16.76 0.00
C GLU A 117 -5.88 -15.35 -0.19
N ALA A 118 -6.56 -14.31 0.31
CA ALA A 118 -6.10 -12.93 0.23
C ALA A 118 -4.84 -12.74 1.08
N LEU A 119 -3.94 -11.87 0.60
CA LEU A 119 -2.75 -11.52 1.35
C LEU A 119 -3.12 -10.67 2.56
N ARG A 120 -2.45 -10.88 3.69
CA ARG A 120 -2.53 -9.91 4.79
C ARG A 120 -1.98 -8.58 4.32
N THR A 121 -2.58 -7.47 4.73
CA THR A 121 -2.15 -6.14 4.33
C THR A 121 -1.53 -5.42 5.52
N GLU A 122 -0.27 -5.01 5.38
CA GLU A 122 0.42 -4.13 6.34
C GLU A 122 0.38 -2.71 5.78
N VAL A 123 -0.09 -1.76 6.58
CA VAL A 123 -0.29 -0.37 6.18
C VAL A 123 0.67 0.53 6.94
N THR A 124 1.43 1.36 6.25
CA THR A 124 2.35 2.34 6.86
C THR A 124 2.03 3.74 6.35
N LEU A 125 1.53 4.60 7.22
CA LEU A 125 1.00 5.93 6.85
C LEU A 125 1.93 7.04 7.34
N LEU A 126 2.80 7.52 6.46
CA LEU A 126 3.81 8.54 6.79
C LEU A 126 3.38 9.97 6.39
N GLY A 127 2.17 10.13 5.84
CA GLY A 127 1.66 11.43 5.39
C GLY A 127 1.25 12.37 6.51
N GLY A 128 0.70 13.53 6.13
CA GLY A 128 0.12 14.50 7.05
C GLY A 128 -1.05 13.95 7.88
N PHE A 129 -1.37 14.64 8.97
CA PHE A 129 -2.39 14.21 9.94
C PHE A 129 -3.76 13.95 9.28
N LEU A 130 -4.28 14.89 8.48
CA LEU A 130 -5.61 14.77 7.88
C LEU A 130 -5.71 13.56 6.94
N SER A 131 -4.75 13.40 6.02
CA SER A 131 -4.74 12.23 5.15
C SER A 131 -4.59 10.92 5.92
N THR A 132 -3.78 10.92 6.98
CA THR A 132 -3.60 9.73 7.81
C THR A 132 -4.88 9.36 8.54
N ALA A 133 -5.57 10.34 9.12
CA ALA A 133 -6.84 10.14 9.82
C ALA A 133 -7.92 9.63 8.86
N ASP A 134 -8.11 10.28 7.71
CA ASP A 134 -9.12 9.89 6.72
C ASP A 134 -8.87 8.46 6.19
N ILE A 135 -7.60 8.10 5.94
CA ILE A 135 -7.25 6.75 5.50
C ILE A 135 -7.54 5.72 6.61
N ILE A 136 -7.17 6.01 7.87
CA ILE A 136 -7.44 5.10 8.99
C ILE A 136 -8.95 4.89 9.20
N GLU A 137 -9.73 5.97 9.17
CA GLU A 137 -11.19 5.92 9.29
C GLU A 137 -11.77 5.02 8.19
N HIS A 138 -11.39 5.24 6.93
CA HIS A 138 -11.88 4.40 5.83
C HIS A 138 -11.48 2.93 5.97
N LEU A 139 -10.21 2.66 6.27
CA LEU A 139 -9.70 1.29 6.40
C LEU A 139 -10.39 0.53 7.54
N THR A 140 -10.61 1.18 8.69
CA THR A 140 -11.17 0.52 9.87
C THR A 140 -12.69 0.48 9.86
N GLU A 141 -13.37 1.57 9.45
CA GLU A 141 -14.83 1.66 9.49
C GLU A 141 -15.51 1.09 8.24
N THR A 142 -14.89 1.25 7.06
CA THR A 142 -15.49 0.77 5.80
C THR A 142 -14.98 -0.60 5.39
N LEU A 143 -13.65 -0.82 5.48
CA LEU A 143 -13.02 -2.08 5.04
C LEU A 143 -12.74 -3.06 6.19
N THR A 144 -13.04 -2.69 7.44
CA THR A 144 -12.85 -3.55 8.63
C THR A 144 -11.43 -4.09 8.80
N VAL A 145 -10.43 -3.35 8.33
CA VAL A 145 -9.02 -3.68 8.51
C VAL A 145 -8.68 -3.61 9.99
N ASP A 146 -7.97 -4.63 10.47
CA ASP A 146 -7.47 -4.68 11.85
C ASP A 146 -6.50 -3.50 12.09
N ALA A 147 -6.79 -2.69 13.11
CA ALA A 147 -5.97 -1.53 13.46
C ALA A 147 -4.52 -1.93 13.78
N THR A 148 -4.28 -3.16 14.24
CA THR A 148 -2.91 -3.67 14.52
C THR A 148 -2.05 -3.81 13.26
N ALA A 149 -2.68 -3.88 12.08
CA ALA A 149 -2.00 -3.96 10.78
C ALA A 149 -1.71 -2.57 10.18
N ILE A 150 -2.09 -1.50 10.88
CA ILE A 150 -1.81 -0.12 10.49
C ILE A 150 -0.68 0.40 11.36
N THR A 151 0.21 1.20 10.78
CA THR A 151 1.27 1.91 11.49
C THR A 151 1.21 3.36 11.05
N ALA A 152 1.06 4.28 12.01
CA ALA A 152 1.07 5.71 11.80
C ALA A 152 2.02 6.38 12.83
N PRO A 153 2.60 7.55 12.50
CA PRO A 153 3.48 8.27 13.41
C PRO A 153 2.84 8.53 14.78
N GLU A 154 3.57 8.18 15.85
CA GLU A 154 3.10 8.34 17.25
C GLU A 154 2.68 9.78 17.58
N ARG A 155 3.32 10.77 16.93
CA ARG A 155 3.00 12.20 17.07
C ARG A 155 1.55 12.56 16.78
N TYR A 156 0.82 11.72 16.03
CA TYR A 156 -0.58 11.95 15.69
C TYR A 156 -1.56 11.44 16.75
N GLY A 157 -1.11 10.62 17.72
CA GLY A 157 -1.97 10.10 18.79
C GLY A 157 -3.16 9.26 18.31
N LEU A 158 -3.12 8.78 17.06
CA LEU A 158 -4.16 7.94 16.48
C LEU A 158 -4.02 6.57 17.13
N SER A 159 -5.06 6.12 17.82
CA SER A 159 -5.09 4.85 18.56
C SER A 159 -5.07 3.67 17.60
N VAL A 160 -3.87 3.34 17.14
CA VAL A 160 -3.53 2.22 16.30
C VAL A 160 -2.77 1.24 17.21
N ARG A 161 -3.50 0.37 17.89
CA ARG A 161 -2.95 -0.69 18.75
C ARG A 161 -3.83 -1.92 18.71
#